data_AF-A0A9N8JQA5-F1
#
_entry.id   AF-A0A9N8JQA5-F1
#
_cell.length_a   1.000
_cell.length_b   1.000
_cell.length_c   1.000
_cell.angle_alpha   90.00
_cell.angle_beta   90.00
_cell.angle_gamma   90.00
#
_symmetry.space_group_name_H-M   'P 1'
#
loop_
_entity.id
_entity.type
_entity.pdbx_description
1 polymer ?
#
loop_
_entity_poly.entity_id
_entity_poly.type
_entity_poly.pdbx_seq_one_letter_code
_entity_poly.pdbx_strand_id
1 'polypeptide(L)'
;MASTDSSKRQRIDPPAQYHNIGYTHGASQIESQGLSHSAPMPHAGRTLKPAHVYEFDANVEQVDYIINEKWDKLSDARQYNKAWDATELVNKEIHKIAQSITEQSHHETKINALLSLCEIGAIVAIGGDRLGAEVRKHVGYDDVLVNVMLDITDLTTVNEKRAVTTDDMQALEEFDKERKGYCVFDNFEEVLDNIKKAMMDPSVATYDQYDDDDEYGDID
;
A
#
# COMPACT_ATOMS: atom_id res chain seq x y z
N MET A 1 -48.70 22.99 30.21
CA MET A 1 -48.31 21.65 30.68
C MET A 1 -47.41 21.05 29.62
N ALA A 2 -46.15 20.80 29.95
CA ALA A 2 -45.12 20.32 29.02
C ALA A 2 -45.16 18.79 28.95
N SER A 3 -45.23 18.22 27.74
CA SER A 3 -45.02 16.79 27.49
C SER A 3 -43.62 16.60 26.92
N THR A 4 -42.75 15.98 27.70
CA THR A 4 -41.49 15.40 27.24
C THR A 4 -41.72 13.91 26.99
N ASP A 5 -41.52 13.43 25.76
CA ASP A 5 -41.51 12.00 25.48
C ASP A 5 -40.14 11.55 24.97
N SER A 6 -39.59 10.60 25.73
CA SER A 6 -38.23 10.08 25.65
C SER A 6 -38.11 9.04 24.55
N SER A 7 -37.32 9.34 23.51
CA SER A 7 -36.92 8.34 22.50
C SER A 7 -35.78 7.47 23.04
N LYS A 8 -36.12 6.22 23.37
CA LYS A 8 -35.19 5.14 23.71
C LYS A 8 -34.37 4.75 22.46
N ARG A 9 -33.05 4.96 22.51
CA ARG A 9 -32.11 4.40 21.52
C ARG A 9 -31.92 2.91 21.79
N GLN A 10 -32.25 2.08 20.80
CA GLN A 10 -31.92 0.65 20.80
C GLN A 10 -30.41 0.47 20.74
N ARG A 11 -29.87 -0.33 21.66
CA ARG A 11 -28.51 -0.87 21.59
C ARG A 11 -28.47 -1.90 20.46
N ILE A 12 -27.56 -1.71 19.52
CA ILE A 12 -27.20 -2.72 18.53
C ILE A 12 -25.99 -3.45 19.11
N ASP A 13 -26.13 -4.73 19.41
CA ASP A 13 -25.02 -5.58 19.85
C ASP A 13 -24.07 -5.84 18.67
N PRO A 14 -22.74 -5.80 18.87
CA PRO A 14 -21.79 -6.17 17.84
C PRO A 14 -21.78 -7.68 17.58
N PRO A 15 -21.54 -8.12 16.33
CA PRO A 15 -21.45 -9.54 16.00
C PRO A 15 -20.24 -10.21 16.65
N ALA A 16 -20.44 -11.48 17.00
CA ALA A 16 -19.58 -12.31 17.83
C ALA A 16 -18.23 -12.70 17.17
N GLN A 17 -17.17 -12.59 17.98
CA GLN A 17 -16.03 -13.51 18.14
C GLN A 17 -15.37 -14.08 16.87
N TYR A 18 -14.23 -13.50 16.50
CA TYR A 18 -13.23 -14.21 15.69
C TYR A 18 -12.41 -15.17 16.57
N HIS A 19 -12.34 -16.42 16.12
CA HIS A 19 -11.56 -17.49 16.72
C HIS A 19 -10.06 -17.17 16.66
N ASN A 20 -9.41 -17.29 17.83
CA ASN A 20 -7.97 -17.30 18.01
C ASN A 20 -7.30 -18.37 17.12
N ILE A 21 -6.42 -17.95 16.22
CA ILE A 21 -5.37 -18.82 15.68
C ILE A 21 -4.18 -18.68 16.62
N GLY A 22 -3.99 -19.70 17.45
CA GLY A 22 -2.95 -19.72 18.48
C GLY A 22 -1.54 -19.85 17.90
N TYR A 23 -0.67 -18.91 18.25
CA TYR A 23 0.77 -19.09 18.17
C TYR A 23 1.28 -19.60 19.52
N THR A 24 1.63 -20.88 19.57
CA THR A 24 2.28 -21.51 20.72
C THR A 24 3.71 -20.97 20.85
N HIS A 25 3.97 -20.23 21.93
CA HIS A 25 5.31 -20.06 22.47
C HIS A 25 5.74 -21.34 23.19
N GLY A 26 6.81 -21.97 22.69
CA GLY A 26 7.53 -23.03 23.38
C GLY A 26 8.97 -22.58 23.62
N ALA A 27 9.28 -22.24 24.86
CA ALA A 27 10.65 -21.97 25.30
C ALA A 27 11.33 -23.25 25.81
N SER A 28 12.64 -23.33 25.52
CA SER A 28 13.70 -24.02 26.26
C SER A 28 13.86 -25.55 26.11
N GLN A 29 14.98 -25.97 25.51
CA GLN A 29 15.97 -26.81 26.20
C GLN A 29 17.32 -26.86 25.45
N ILE A 30 18.39 -26.68 26.22
CA ILE A 30 19.80 -26.84 25.84
C ILE A 30 20.16 -28.31 26.08
N GLU A 31 20.77 -28.99 25.11
CA GLU A 31 21.68 -30.11 25.38
C GLU A 31 22.64 -30.38 24.22
N SER A 32 23.80 -30.92 24.59
CA SER A 32 25.07 -30.92 23.85
C SER A 32 25.30 -32.22 23.08
N GLN A 33 26.34 -32.21 22.21
CA GLN A 33 27.20 -33.33 21.74
C GLN A 33 27.08 -33.78 20.27
N GLY A 34 28.19 -33.60 19.51
CA GLY A 34 28.98 -34.71 18.97
C GLY A 34 28.63 -35.36 17.62
N LEU A 35 29.53 -35.15 16.65
CA LEU A 35 30.03 -36.08 15.61
C LEU A 35 29.22 -36.32 14.31
N SER A 36 30.02 -36.57 13.27
CA SER A 36 29.80 -36.58 11.82
C SER A 36 28.95 -37.74 11.28
N HIS A 37 28.28 -37.54 10.13
CA HIS A 37 28.47 -38.27 8.85
C HIS A 37 27.35 -37.97 7.82
N SER A 38 27.77 -37.81 6.54
CA SER A 38 27.09 -38.06 5.26
C SER A 38 25.71 -37.43 4.93
N ALA A 39 25.70 -36.74 3.78
CA ALA A 39 24.53 -36.23 3.04
C ALA A 39 23.53 -37.34 2.64
N PRO A 40 22.27 -36.97 2.34
CA PRO A 40 21.93 -36.73 0.93
C PRO A 40 21.05 -35.49 0.69
N MET A 41 21.22 -34.88 -0.49
CA MET A 41 20.32 -33.88 -1.08
C MET A 41 18.91 -34.47 -1.30
N PRO A 42 17.88 -33.63 -1.18
CA PRO A 42 16.78 -33.67 -2.12
C PRO A 42 16.55 -32.32 -2.79
N HIS A 43 16.44 -32.37 -4.11
CA HIS A 43 15.92 -31.29 -4.95
C HIS A 43 14.55 -30.82 -4.47
N ALA A 44 14.40 -29.51 -4.28
CA ALA A 44 13.18 -28.81 -4.62
C ALA A 44 13.59 -27.39 -4.98
N GLY A 45 13.52 -27.08 -6.28
CA GLY A 45 13.65 -25.72 -6.77
C GLY A 45 12.61 -24.86 -6.07
N ARG A 46 13.07 -24.09 -5.08
CA ARG A 46 12.40 -22.85 -4.74
C ARG A 46 12.77 -21.93 -5.88
N THR A 47 11.87 -21.78 -6.84
CA THR A 47 11.82 -20.60 -7.69
C THR A 47 11.91 -19.41 -6.74
N LEU A 48 13.11 -18.84 -6.62
CA LEU A 48 13.29 -17.51 -6.11
C LEU A 48 12.47 -16.67 -7.09
N LYS A 49 11.27 -16.26 -6.66
CA LYS A 49 10.65 -15.06 -7.21
C LYS A 49 11.79 -14.03 -7.25
N PRO A 50 12.02 -13.30 -8.35
CA PRO A 50 12.98 -12.21 -8.33
C PRO A 50 12.63 -11.37 -7.10
N ALA A 51 13.59 -11.22 -6.21
CA ALA A 51 13.41 -10.45 -4.99
C ALA A 51 13.20 -9.01 -5.45
N HIS A 52 11.93 -8.65 -5.65
CA HIS A 52 11.51 -7.27 -5.73
C HIS A 52 11.92 -6.69 -4.38
N VAL A 53 13.03 -5.96 -4.36
CA VAL A 53 13.40 -5.18 -3.19
C VAL A 53 12.37 -4.06 -3.18
N TYR A 54 11.31 -4.24 -2.40
CA TYR A 54 10.32 -3.20 -2.19
C TYR A 54 11.00 -2.11 -1.37
N GLU A 55 11.40 -1.06 -2.07
CA GLU A 55 12.26 0.02 -1.57
C GLU A 55 11.68 0.72 -0.33
N PHE A 56 10.36 0.62 -0.12
CA PHE A 56 9.60 1.30 0.93
C PHE A 56 8.94 0.36 1.94
N ASP A 57 9.25 -0.94 1.94
CA ASP A 57 8.69 -1.92 2.91
C ASP A 57 8.87 -1.45 4.35
N ALA A 58 10.05 -0.92 4.68
CA ALA A 58 10.33 -0.42 6.02
C ALA A 58 9.38 0.72 6.45
N ASN A 59 8.88 1.54 5.52
CA ASN A 59 7.90 2.58 5.82
C ASN A 59 6.51 1.96 6.02
N VAL A 60 6.13 0.98 5.20
CA VAL A 60 4.85 0.26 5.31
C VAL A 60 4.79 -0.49 6.65
N GLU A 61 5.81 -1.29 6.96
CA GLU A 61 5.95 -2.01 8.23
C GLU A 61 5.94 -1.05 9.43
N GLN A 62 6.56 0.12 9.29
CA GLN A 62 6.56 1.12 10.34
C GLN A 62 5.16 1.68 10.60
N VAL A 63 4.37 1.94 9.55
CA VAL A 63 2.97 2.37 9.67
C VAL A 63 2.11 1.28 10.30
N ASP A 64 2.25 0.03 9.85
CA ASP A 64 1.55 -1.12 10.42
C ASP A 64 1.83 -1.24 11.92
N TYR A 65 3.10 -1.19 12.32
CA TYR A 65 3.49 -1.18 13.72
C TYR A 65 2.88 -0.01 14.51
N ILE A 66 2.88 1.20 13.96
CA ILE A 66 2.32 2.39 14.63
C ILE A 66 0.83 2.20 14.93
N ILE A 67 0.08 1.66 13.96
CA ILE A 67 -1.37 1.54 14.04
C ILE A 67 -1.79 0.30 14.84
N ASN A 68 -1.13 -0.84 14.63
CA ASN A 68 -1.62 -2.13 15.13
C ASN A 68 -0.87 -2.65 16.36
N GLU A 69 0.36 -2.20 16.62
CA GLU A 69 1.19 -2.82 17.67
C GLU A 69 1.69 -1.86 18.75
N LYS A 70 2.13 -0.65 18.38
CA LYS A 70 2.91 0.24 19.26
C LYS A 70 2.22 0.57 20.59
N TRP A 71 0.89 0.61 20.58
CA TRP A 71 0.05 0.96 21.73
C TRP A 71 -1.09 -0.04 21.96
N ASP A 72 -0.98 -1.26 21.45
CA ASP A 72 -2.00 -2.32 21.54
C ASP A 72 -2.38 -2.67 23.00
N LYS A 73 -1.41 -2.58 23.91
CA LYS A 73 -1.55 -2.89 25.35
C LYS A 73 -2.12 -1.75 26.17
N LEU A 74 -2.35 -0.58 25.56
CA LEU A 74 -2.98 0.54 26.24
C LEU A 74 -4.51 0.36 26.26
N SER A 75 -5.16 0.93 27.27
CA SER A 75 -6.62 1.02 27.27
C SER A 75 -7.12 1.96 26.16
N ASP A 76 -8.34 1.77 25.69
CA ASP A 76 -8.98 2.61 24.66
C ASP A 76 -8.85 4.12 24.92
N ALA A 77 -9.02 4.56 26.18
CA ALA A 77 -8.88 5.97 26.54
C ALA A 77 -7.45 6.48 26.37
N ARG A 78 -6.45 5.63 26.63
CA ARG A 78 -5.03 5.96 26.41
C ARG A 78 -4.64 5.85 24.94
N GLN A 79 -5.17 4.88 24.21
CA GLN A 79 -5.02 4.78 22.77
C GLN A 79 -5.58 6.02 22.07
N TYR A 80 -6.77 6.47 22.46
CA TYR A 80 -7.35 7.72 21.97
C TYR A 80 -6.42 8.93 22.15
N ASN A 81 -5.81 9.06 23.33
CA ASN A 81 -4.83 10.13 23.60
C ASN A 81 -3.54 10.01 22.76
N LYS A 82 -3.28 8.84 22.16
CA LYS A 82 -2.14 8.58 21.27
C LYS A 82 -2.49 8.64 19.78
N ALA A 83 -3.76 8.80 19.42
CA ALA A 83 -4.18 8.86 18.02
C ALA A 83 -3.55 10.03 17.26
N TRP A 84 -3.37 11.18 17.92
CA TRP A 84 -2.68 12.31 17.31
C TRP A 84 -1.20 12.03 17.05
N ASP A 85 -0.48 11.51 18.06
CA ASP A 85 0.92 11.08 17.93
C ASP A 85 1.07 10.04 16.81
N ALA A 86 0.11 9.10 16.70
CA ALA A 86 0.08 8.09 15.65
C ALA A 86 -0.10 8.71 14.27
N THR A 87 -1.06 9.63 14.12
CA THR A 87 -1.34 10.38 12.89
C THR A 87 -0.09 11.12 12.40
N GLU A 88 0.60 11.85 13.29
CA GLU A 88 1.83 12.56 12.94
C GLU A 88 2.93 11.61 12.45
N LEU A 89 3.06 10.43 13.07
CA LEU A 89 4.05 9.44 12.65
C LEU A 89 3.70 8.80 11.31
N VAL A 90 2.42 8.49 11.05
CA VAL A 90 1.96 7.97 9.75
C VAL A 90 2.24 8.98 8.65
N ASN A 91 1.83 10.25 8.85
CA ASN A 91 2.11 11.31 7.89
C ASN A 91 3.61 11.48 7.68
N LYS A 92 4.44 11.34 8.72
CA LYS A 92 5.89 11.37 8.57
C LYS A 92 6.42 10.27 7.67
N GLU A 93 5.93 9.04 7.77
CA GLU A 93 6.35 7.95 6.88
C GLU A 93 5.91 8.18 5.43
N ILE A 94 4.68 8.68 5.21
CA ILE A 94 4.20 9.09 3.89
C ILE A 94 5.14 10.13 3.25
N HIS A 95 5.51 11.17 4.02
CA HIS A 95 6.42 12.21 3.52
C HIS A 95 7.85 11.70 3.27
N LYS A 96 8.33 10.68 4.00
CA LYS A 96 9.63 10.08 3.70
C LYS A 96 9.65 9.39 2.35
N ILE A 97 8.58 8.67 2.00
CA ILE A 97 8.42 8.08 0.67
C ILE A 97 8.43 9.21 -0.36
N ALA A 98 7.59 10.22 -0.19
CA ALA A 98 7.52 11.37 -1.10
C ALA A 98 8.90 12.04 -1.34
N GLN A 99 9.66 12.28 -0.26
CA GLN A 99 10.97 12.93 -0.32
C GLN A 99 12.06 12.08 -0.98
N SER A 100 11.89 10.77 -1.03
CA SER A 100 12.81 9.87 -1.72
C SER A 100 12.58 9.83 -3.23
N ILE A 101 11.41 10.30 -3.69
CA ILE A 101 11.05 10.34 -5.11
C ILE A 101 11.45 11.68 -5.70
N THR A 102 12.15 11.61 -6.84
CA THR A 102 12.58 12.77 -7.62
C THR A 102 12.26 12.55 -9.09
N GLU A 103 12.34 13.60 -9.90
CA GLU A 103 12.18 13.49 -11.37
C GLU A 103 13.14 12.47 -12.00
N GLN A 104 14.34 12.34 -11.43
CA GLN A 104 15.43 11.47 -11.89
C GLN A 104 15.33 10.04 -11.37
N SER A 105 14.42 9.78 -10.42
CA SER A 105 14.21 8.43 -9.89
C SER A 105 13.77 7.48 -11.00
N HIS A 106 14.19 6.22 -10.91
CA HIS A 106 13.79 5.20 -11.87
C HIS A 106 12.27 4.99 -11.86
N HIS A 107 11.70 4.65 -13.01
CA HIS A 107 10.26 4.46 -13.16
C HIS A 107 9.71 3.39 -12.19
N GLU A 108 10.41 2.27 -12.02
CA GLU A 108 10.05 1.23 -11.05
C GLU A 108 10.00 1.77 -9.62
N THR A 109 10.92 2.65 -9.23
CA THR A 109 10.92 3.28 -7.90
C THR A 109 9.70 4.19 -7.72
N LYS A 110 9.30 4.96 -8.75
CA LYS A 110 8.07 5.78 -8.70
C LYS A 110 6.81 4.92 -8.57
N ILE A 111 6.74 3.82 -9.32
CA ILE A 111 5.62 2.86 -9.25
C ILE A 111 5.58 2.18 -7.87
N ASN A 112 6.73 1.70 -7.38
CA ASN A 112 6.84 1.10 -6.05
C ASN A 112 6.40 2.07 -4.95
N ALA A 113 6.73 3.35 -5.05
CA ALA A 113 6.24 4.35 -4.11
C ALA A 113 4.71 4.47 -4.12
N LEU A 114 4.08 4.49 -5.30
CA LEU A 114 2.62 4.50 -5.41
C LEU A 114 1.99 3.27 -4.78
N LEU A 115 2.57 2.07 -5.01
CA LEU A 115 2.07 0.83 -4.43
C LEU A 115 2.23 0.80 -2.91
N SER A 116 3.39 1.19 -2.38
CA SER A 116 3.60 1.27 -0.93
C SER A 116 2.72 2.32 -0.25
N LEU A 117 2.39 3.42 -0.93
CA LEU A 117 1.40 4.40 -0.45
C LEU A 117 -0.01 3.82 -0.44
N CYS A 118 -0.38 2.97 -1.42
CA CYS A 118 -1.64 2.22 -1.36
C CYS A 118 -1.69 1.28 -0.17
N GLU A 119 -0.61 0.56 0.11
CA GLU A 119 -0.52 -0.34 1.26
C GLU A 119 -0.64 0.42 2.59
N ILE A 120 0.05 1.56 2.73
CA ILE A 120 -0.11 2.48 3.87
C ILE A 120 -1.58 2.93 3.99
N GLY A 121 -2.20 3.33 2.89
CA GLY A 121 -3.61 3.70 2.83
C GLY A 121 -4.51 2.56 3.30
N ALA A 122 -4.28 1.33 2.83
CA ALA A 122 -5.04 0.15 3.23
C ALA A 122 -4.92 -0.12 4.73
N ILE A 123 -3.71 -0.06 5.30
CA ILE A 123 -3.48 -0.24 6.75
C ILE A 123 -4.28 0.80 7.54
N VAL A 124 -4.24 2.07 7.13
CA VAL A 124 -5.03 3.15 7.77
C VAL A 124 -6.54 2.91 7.61
N ALA A 125 -6.99 2.48 6.44
CA ALA A 125 -8.39 2.21 6.15
C ALA A 125 -8.93 1.00 6.92
N ILE A 126 -8.12 -0.01 7.22
CA ILE A 126 -8.54 -1.23 7.92
C ILE A 126 -8.38 -1.09 9.44
N GLY A 127 -7.35 -0.38 9.93
CA GLY A 127 -6.94 -0.30 11.34
C GLY A 127 -8.10 -0.23 12.32
N GLY A 128 -8.30 -1.31 13.08
CA GLY A 128 -9.61 -1.66 13.67
C GLY A 128 -9.78 -1.44 15.17
N ASP A 129 -8.72 -1.05 15.88
CA ASP A 129 -8.81 -0.73 17.31
C ASP A 129 -9.21 0.75 17.54
N ARG A 130 -9.24 1.20 18.80
CA ARG A 130 -9.64 2.58 19.13
C ARG A 130 -8.66 3.59 18.52
N LEU A 131 -7.37 3.25 18.45
CA LEU A 131 -6.33 4.07 17.84
C LEU A 131 -6.56 4.18 16.32
N GLY A 132 -6.62 3.05 15.62
CA GLY A 132 -6.80 2.96 14.18
C GLY A 132 -8.07 3.65 13.71
N ALA A 133 -9.18 3.54 14.46
CA ALA A 133 -10.42 4.23 14.13
C ALA A 133 -10.30 5.77 14.19
N GLU A 134 -9.44 6.31 15.06
CA GLU A 134 -9.19 7.76 15.11
C GLU A 134 -8.12 8.18 14.09
N VAL A 135 -7.05 7.40 13.91
CA VAL A 135 -6.06 7.63 12.85
C VAL A 135 -6.72 7.66 11.49
N ARG A 136 -7.65 6.74 11.21
CA ARG A 136 -8.43 6.73 9.97
C ARG A 136 -9.23 8.00 9.75
N LYS A 137 -9.79 8.60 10.80
CA LYS A 137 -10.48 9.89 10.67
C LYS A 137 -9.51 11.02 10.40
N HIS A 138 -8.34 10.99 11.03
CA HIS A 138 -7.38 12.07 10.88
C HIS A 138 -6.61 12.00 9.55
N VAL A 139 -6.13 10.83 9.17
CA VAL A 139 -5.36 10.60 7.94
C VAL A 139 -6.27 10.35 6.74
N GLY A 140 -7.38 9.63 6.93
CA GLY A 140 -8.29 9.26 5.84
C GLY A 140 -9.18 10.38 5.31
N TYR A 141 -9.40 11.43 6.10
CA TYR A 141 -10.07 12.67 5.65
C TYR A 141 -9.09 13.82 5.42
N ASP A 142 -7.79 13.57 5.58
CA ASP A 142 -6.74 14.50 5.20
C ASP A 142 -6.29 14.16 3.77
N ASP A 143 -5.96 15.20 3.01
CA ASP A 143 -5.58 15.08 1.60
C ASP A 143 -4.10 14.68 1.44
N VAL A 144 -3.32 14.60 2.53
CA VAL A 144 -1.87 14.32 2.50
C VAL A 144 -1.51 13.08 1.68
N LEU A 145 -2.17 11.93 1.92
CA LEU A 145 -1.84 10.70 1.21
C LEU A 145 -2.10 10.85 -0.30
N VAL A 146 -3.31 11.30 -0.66
CA VAL A 146 -3.74 11.41 -2.06
C VAL A 146 -2.93 12.48 -2.80
N ASN A 147 -2.65 13.62 -2.17
CA ASN A 147 -1.81 14.67 -2.75
C ASN A 147 -0.40 14.17 -3.05
N VAL A 148 0.22 13.42 -2.13
CA VAL A 148 1.54 12.82 -2.39
C VAL A 148 1.49 11.84 -3.55
N MET A 149 0.43 11.04 -3.66
CA MET A 149 0.26 10.12 -4.78
C MET A 149 0.06 10.86 -6.11
N LEU A 150 -0.69 11.96 -6.11
CA LEU A 150 -0.85 12.83 -7.28
C LEU A 150 0.49 13.47 -7.68
N ASP A 151 1.25 14.00 -6.71
CA ASP A 151 2.58 14.58 -6.95
C ASP A 151 3.53 13.55 -7.59
N ILE A 152 3.57 12.31 -7.08
CA ILE A 152 4.38 11.23 -7.67
C ILE A 152 3.88 10.87 -9.07
N THR A 153 2.56 10.86 -9.26
CA THR A 153 1.95 10.60 -10.56
C THR A 153 2.32 11.69 -11.56
N ASP A 154 2.40 12.95 -11.16
CA ASP A 154 2.83 14.07 -12.01
C ASP A 154 4.34 14.03 -12.33
N LEU A 155 5.16 13.56 -11.40
CA LEU A 155 6.59 13.27 -11.63
C LEU A 155 6.81 12.06 -12.55
N THR A 156 5.80 11.23 -12.74
CA THR A 156 5.85 10.05 -13.60
C THR A 156 5.42 10.43 -15.02
N THR A 157 6.34 10.33 -15.96
CA THR A 157 6.09 10.65 -17.37
C THR A 157 5.07 9.69 -17.99
N VAL A 158 4.50 10.07 -19.13
CA VAL A 158 3.52 9.23 -19.86
C VAL A 158 4.12 7.86 -20.23
N ASN A 159 5.39 7.81 -20.62
CA ASN A 159 6.05 6.56 -20.97
C ASN A 159 6.28 5.66 -19.75
N GLU A 160 6.62 6.25 -18.60
CA GLU A 160 6.77 5.52 -17.33
C GLU A 160 5.41 4.99 -16.85
N LYS A 161 4.33 5.79 -16.98
CA LYS A 161 2.95 5.34 -16.68
C LYS A 161 2.51 4.18 -17.58
N ARG A 162 2.99 4.10 -18.82
CA ARG A 162 2.74 2.96 -19.73
C ARG A 162 3.52 1.69 -19.35
N ALA A 163 4.61 1.84 -18.60
CA ALA A 163 5.39 0.71 -18.10
C ALA A 163 4.75 0.05 -16.87
N VAL A 164 3.71 0.66 -16.29
CA VAL A 164 2.89 0.06 -15.22
C VAL A 164 2.34 -1.28 -15.70
N THR A 165 2.62 -2.33 -14.93
CA THR A 165 2.20 -3.68 -15.28
C THR A 165 0.72 -3.89 -14.98
N THR A 166 0.15 -4.98 -15.51
CA THR A 166 -1.23 -5.36 -15.18
C THR A 166 -1.41 -5.64 -13.69
N ASP A 167 -0.39 -6.22 -13.04
CA ASP A 167 -0.42 -6.54 -11.61
C ASP A 167 -0.39 -5.25 -10.77
N ASP A 168 0.44 -4.26 -11.14
CA ASP A 168 0.47 -2.95 -10.48
C ASP A 168 -0.87 -2.22 -10.59
N MET A 169 -1.46 -2.23 -11.79
CA MET A 169 -2.77 -1.62 -12.04
C MET A 169 -3.87 -2.32 -11.23
N GLN A 170 -3.81 -3.64 -11.11
CA GLN A 170 -4.76 -4.40 -10.28
C GLN A 170 -4.62 -4.01 -8.80
N ALA A 171 -3.41 -3.87 -8.27
CA ALA A 171 -3.18 -3.44 -6.88
C ALA A 171 -3.76 -2.04 -6.61
N LEU A 172 -3.54 -1.09 -7.53
CA LEU A 172 -4.13 0.26 -7.45
C LEU A 172 -5.68 0.22 -7.45
N GLU A 173 -6.29 -0.64 -8.27
CA GLU A 173 -7.75 -0.79 -8.30
C GLU A 173 -8.32 -1.52 -7.08
N GLU A 174 -7.57 -2.46 -6.50
CA GLU A 174 -7.94 -3.14 -5.27
C GLU A 174 -7.97 -2.15 -4.10
N PHE A 175 -6.95 -1.30 -3.99
CA PHE A 175 -6.95 -0.23 -3.01
C PHE A 175 -8.13 0.74 -3.20
N ASP A 176 -8.46 1.13 -4.45
CA ASP A 176 -9.62 1.99 -4.73
C ASP A 176 -10.94 1.41 -4.22
N LYS A 177 -11.14 0.11 -4.41
CA LYS A 177 -12.33 -0.60 -3.90
C LYS A 177 -12.33 -0.61 -2.37
N GLU A 178 -11.18 -0.85 -1.76
CA GLU A 178 -11.04 -0.94 -0.32
C GLU A 178 -11.30 0.40 0.38
N ARG A 179 -10.66 1.49 -0.07
CA ARG A 179 -10.87 2.83 0.52
C ARG A 179 -12.34 3.27 0.45
N LYS A 180 -13.06 2.90 -0.61
CA LYS A 180 -14.50 3.19 -0.80
C LYS A 180 -15.36 2.44 0.21
N GLY A 181 -14.95 1.23 0.61
CA GLY A 181 -15.60 0.48 1.68
C GLY A 181 -15.55 1.19 3.04
N TYR A 182 -14.55 2.06 3.24
CA TYR A 182 -14.32 2.81 4.48
C TYR A 182 -14.62 4.31 4.36
N CYS A 183 -15.00 4.80 3.18
CA CYS A 183 -15.26 6.21 2.89
C CYS A 183 -14.09 7.14 3.30
N VAL A 184 -12.88 6.79 2.84
CA VAL A 184 -11.64 7.56 3.10
C VAL A 184 -10.87 7.79 1.80
N PHE A 185 -9.91 8.73 1.83
CA PHE A 185 -9.03 9.08 0.71
C PHE A 185 -9.82 9.49 -0.53
N ASP A 186 -10.65 10.53 -0.37
CA ASP A 186 -11.37 11.13 -1.48
C ASP A 186 -10.41 11.61 -2.57
N ASN A 187 -10.87 11.65 -3.82
CA ASN A 187 -10.09 12.01 -5.01
C ASN A 187 -9.00 11.03 -5.45
N PHE A 188 -8.80 9.89 -4.77
CA PHE A 188 -7.85 8.88 -5.26
C PHE A 188 -8.18 8.35 -6.68
N GLU A 189 -9.44 8.44 -7.11
CA GLU A 189 -9.83 8.14 -8.49
C GLU A 189 -9.05 8.95 -9.54
N GLU A 190 -8.60 10.17 -9.21
CA GLU A 190 -7.80 11.00 -10.11
C GLU A 190 -6.40 10.41 -10.35
N VAL A 191 -5.81 9.75 -9.34
CA VAL A 191 -4.54 9.02 -9.49
C VAL A 191 -4.71 7.89 -10.50
N LEU A 192 -5.78 7.09 -10.35
CA LEU A 192 -6.08 6.00 -11.28
C LEU A 192 -6.33 6.50 -12.70
N ASP A 193 -7.13 7.55 -12.86
CA ASP A 193 -7.49 8.08 -14.16
C ASP A 193 -6.27 8.63 -14.90
N ASN A 194 -5.34 9.28 -14.19
CA ASN A 194 -4.09 9.76 -14.75
C ASN A 194 -3.21 8.62 -15.31
N ILE A 195 -3.11 7.50 -14.60
CA ILE A 195 -2.34 6.34 -15.03
C ILE A 195 -3.04 5.64 -16.20
N LYS A 196 -4.34 5.36 -16.08
CA LYS A 196 -5.14 4.70 -17.13
C LYS A 196 -5.13 5.47 -18.44
N LYS A 197 -5.29 6.79 -18.38
CA LYS A 197 -5.27 7.65 -19.56
C LYS A 197 -3.94 7.54 -20.31
N ALA A 198 -2.81 7.48 -19.59
CA ALA A 198 -1.50 7.31 -20.21
C ALA A 198 -1.33 5.95 -20.89
N MET A 199 -1.91 4.89 -20.32
CA MET A 199 -1.91 3.53 -20.89
C MET A 199 -2.78 3.40 -22.16
N MET A 200 -3.90 4.13 -22.22
CA MET A 200 -4.87 4.03 -23.32
C MET A 200 -4.59 4.99 -24.49
N ASP A 201 -3.74 6.00 -24.33
CA ASP A 201 -3.43 6.97 -25.39
C ASP A 201 -2.59 6.32 -26.53
N PRO A 202 -3.14 6.10 -27.73
CA PRO A 202 -2.40 5.51 -28.84
C PRO A 202 -1.52 6.53 -29.60
N SER A 203 -1.59 7.83 -29.26
CA SER A 203 -1.04 8.91 -30.12
C SER A 203 0.47 9.10 -30.06
N VAL A 204 1.20 8.22 -29.37
CA VAL A 204 2.67 8.20 -29.34
C VAL A 204 3.18 6.82 -29.76
N ALA A 205 2.54 6.21 -30.75
CA ALA A 205 3.21 5.23 -31.61
C ALA A 205 4.35 5.98 -32.30
N THR A 206 5.58 5.53 -32.07
CA THR A 206 6.82 6.09 -32.56
C THR A 206 6.74 6.38 -34.06
N TYR A 207 6.99 7.64 -34.44
CA TYR A 207 7.44 7.97 -35.79
C TYR A 207 8.89 7.47 -35.93
N ASP A 208 9.11 6.16 -35.86
CA ASP A 208 10.29 5.56 -36.48
C ASP A 208 9.92 5.35 -37.94
N GLN A 209 9.98 6.45 -38.68
CA GLN A 209 9.96 6.45 -40.12
C GLN A 209 11.29 5.81 -40.55
N TYR A 210 11.24 4.50 -40.82
CA TYR A 210 12.32 3.82 -41.52
C TYR A 210 12.53 4.54 -42.86
N ASP A 211 13.64 5.29 -42.93
CA ASP A 211 14.46 5.37 -44.12
C ASP A 211 14.87 3.92 -44.43
N ASP A 212 14.18 3.28 -45.37
CA ASP A 212 14.72 2.13 -46.09
C ASP A 212 14.65 2.46 -47.58
N ASP A 213 15.76 3.03 -48.02
CA ASP A 213 16.25 2.98 -49.39
C ASP A 213 16.60 1.51 -49.70
N ASP A 214 15.76 0.83 -50.46
CA ASP A 214 16.14 -0.42 -51.13
C ASP A 214 15.44 -0.55 -52.49
N GLU A 215 16.09 0.07 -53.47
CA GLU A 215 16.69 -0.59 -54.64
C GLU A 215 16.20 -2.03 -54.95
N TYR A 216 15.59 -2.23 -56.14
CA TYR A 216 15.52 -3.44 -57.02
C TYR A 216 14.18 -3.42 -57.80
N GLY A 217 14.07 -3.54 -59.13
CA GLY A 217 15.01 -3.79 -60.21
C GLY A 217 14.28 -3.71 -61.57
N ASP A 218 15.07 -3.77 -62.65
CA ASP A 218 14.67 -3.85 -64.06
C ASP A 218 13.64 -4.95 -64.38
N ILE A 219 12.99 -4.81 -65.55
CA ILE A 219 12.35 -5.78 -66.50
C ILE A 219 11.01 -5.17 -66.96
N ASP A 220 10.68 -4.92 -68.24
CA ASP A 220 11.24 -5.23 -69.57
C ASP A 220 10.86 -4.07 -70.54
#